data_AF-A0A563UA04-F1
#
_entry.id   AF-A0A563UA04-F1
#
_cell.length_a   1.000
_cell.length_b   1.000
_cell.length_c   1.000
_cell.angle_alpha   90.00
_cell.angle_beta   90.00
_cell.angle_gamma   90.00
#
_symmetry.space_group_name_H-M   'P 1'
#
loop_
_entity.id
_entity.type
_entity.pdbx_description
1 polymer ?
#
loop_
_entity_poly.entity_id
_entity_poly.type
_entity_poly.pdbx_seq_one_letter_code
_entity_poly.pdbx_strand_id
1 'polypeptide(L)'
;MKTLGNYTILYDAECPMCKIYTKAFVKTGMLDAAGRAPYQELSPDACPLVNRQRAADEIALVNRQTGEVTYGVKSLFKVLGNSWPVVKGLFNFTPFVWLMSKVYAFISYNRRVIIPANTENYIYQPTFKLRYRIAYLLFTWFITAAILTNYATLLQGMVPIGSAYREYLICGGQILFQGIFISLLFNKKRWEYLGNMMTISFGGSLLLLPVVLLSTAIGMHPVFYTLYFLLVAGLMFLEHIRRSKIMGIGWWLTITWAIYRAAVLGAILYI
;
A
#
# COMPACT_ATOMS: atom_id res chain seq x y z
N MET A 1 -8.54 28.70 -2.17
CA MET A 1 -8.58 27.50 -1.30
C MET A 1 -8.84 27.99 0.12
N LYS A 2 -9.79 27.43 0.86
CA LYS A 2 -10.09 27.88 2.24
C LYS A 2 -9.38 26.99 3.27
N THR A 3 -8.71 27.60 4.23
CA THR A 3 -8.07 26.88 5.33
C THR A 3 -9.12 26.43 6.35
N LEU A 4 -9.04 25.17 6.79
CA LEU A 4 -9.84 24.67 7.90
C LEU A 4 -9.11 24.98 9.22
N GLY A 5 -9.40 26.14 9.79
CA GLY A 5 -8.82 26.59 11.06
C GLY A 5 -9.46 25.90 12.27
N ASN A 6 -8.73 25.81 13.38
CA ASN A 6 -9.20 25.23 14.66
C ASN A 6 -9.46 23.73 14.63
N TYR A 7 -8.89 23.01 13.66
CA TYR A 7 -8.93 21.56 13.62
C TYR A 7 -7.52 20.99 13.65
N THR A 8 -7.33 19.91 14.39
CA THR A 8 -6.07 19.16 14.43
C THR A 8 -6.31 17.72 13.99
N ILE A 9 -5.59 17.29 12.96
CA ILE A 9 -5.58 15.91 12.51
C ILE A 9 -4.56 15.10 13.31
N LEU A 10 -5.02 14.01 13.93
CA LEU A 10 -4.24 13.14 14.79
C LEU A 10 -3.74 11.93 14.01
N TYR A 11 -2.48 11.98 13.58
CA TYR A 11 -1.90 10.98 12.68
C TYR A 11 -0.94 10.02 13.42
N ASP A 12 -0.63 8.89 12.79
CA ASP A 12 0.34 7.92 13.30
C ASP A 12 1.78 8.38 13.02
N ALA A 13 2.56 8.66 14.07
CA ALA A 13 3.98 9.03 13.98
C ALA A 13 4.87 7.97 13.33
N GLU A 14 4.49 6.71 13.35
CA GLU A 14 5.29 5.62 12.75
C GLU A 14 4.87 5.32 11.31
N CYS A 15 3.74 5.85 10.85
CA CYS A 15 3.20 5.67 9.51
C CYS A 15 3.75 6.74 8.55
N PRO A 16 4.68 6.42 7.62
CA PRO A 16 5.25 7.43 6.74
C PRO A 16 4.21 8.01 5.78
N MET A 17 3.27 7.17 5.32
CA MET A 17 2.12 7.62 4.50
C MET A 17 1.34 8.72 5.23
N CYS A 18 1.03 8.49 6.51
CA CYS A 18 0.27 9.39 7.36
C CYS A 18 1.00 10.71 7.56
N LYS A 19 2.32 10.66 7.74
CA LYS A 19 3.17 11.85 7.83
C LYS A 19 3.15 12.69 6.55
N ILE A 20 3.21 12.05 5.39
CA ILE A 20 3.30 12.73 4.09
C ILE A 20 2.03 13.50 3.77
N TYR A 21 0.86 12.85 3.77
CA TYR A 21 -0.36 13.55 3.34
C TYR A 21 -0.81 14.62 4.34
N THR A 22 -0.63 14.39 5.66
CA THR A 22 -0.94 15.42 6.65
C THR A 22 0.02 16.60 6.58
N LYS A 23 1.28 16.39 6.17
CA LYS A 23 2.22 17.48 5.86
C LYS A 23 1.73 18.29 4.67
N ALA A 24 1.25 17.60 3.64
CA ALA A 24 0.71 18.25 2.45
C ALA A 24 -0.48 19.14 2.83
N PHE A 25 -1.42 18.69 3.65
CA PHE A 25 -2.56 19.51 4.08
C PHE A 25 -2.16 20.83 4.76
N VAL A 26 -1.13 20.83 5.61
CA VAL A 26 -0.62 22.07 6.21
C VAL A 26 0.12 22.91 5.17
N LYS A 27 1.00 22.30 4.37
CA LYS A 27 1.81 23.00 3.36
C LYS A 27 0.97 23.66 2.26
N THR A 28 -0.15 23.06 1.88
CA THR A 28 -1.07 23.61 0.87
C THR A 28 -2.10 24.59 1.46
N GLY A 29 -2.07 24.83 2.77
CA GLY A 29 -3.01 25.72 3.45
C GLY A 29 -4.42 25.14 3.62
N MET A 30 -4.61 23.82 3.46
CA MET A 30 -5.88 23.15 3.74
C MET A 30 -6.15 23.06 5.25
N LEU A 31 -5.08 22.93 6.05
CA LEU A 31 -5.08 23.00 7.52
C LEU A 31 -4.16 24.13 7.98
N ASP A 32 -4.42 24.67 9.17
CA ASP A 32 -3.53 25.67 9.78
C ASP A 32 -2.20 25.06 10.27
N ALA A 33 -1.27 25.90 10.72
CA ALA A 33 0.06 25.47 11.18
C ALA A 33 0.00 24.48 12.37
N ALA A 34 -1.02 24.60 13.23
CA ALA A 34 -1.29 23.69 14.35
C ALA A 34 -2.21 22.52 13.93
N GLY A 35 -2.44 22.36 12.63
CA GLY A 35 -3.49 21.52 12.09
C GLY A 35 -3.17 20.03 12.06
N ARG A 36 -1.98 19.62 12.51
CA ARG A 36 -1.61 18.21 12.65
C ARG A 36 -0.84 17.97 13.94
N ALA A 37 -1.09 16.83 14.57
CA ALA A 37 -0.32 16.35 15.70
C ALA A 37 -0.24 14.82 15.63
N PRO A 38 0.87 14.18 16.02
CA PRO A 38 0.88 12.74 16.18
C PRO A 38 0.02 12.36 17.39
N TYR A 39 -0.82 11.33 17.28
CA TYR A 39 -1.67 10.93 18.41
C TYR A 39 -0.84 10.40 19.59
N GLN A 40 0.38 9.96 19.34
CA GLN A 40 1.30 9.44 20.34
C GLN A 40 1.83 10.50 21.31
N GLU A 41 1.89 11.77 20.88
CA GLU A 41 2.40 12.88 21.70
C GLU A 41 1.28 13.61 22.45
N LEU A 42 0.02 13.19 22.29
CA LEU A 42 -1.09 13.75 23.05
C LEU A 42 -1.01 13.31 24.51
N SER A 43 -0.93 14.28 25.43
CA SER A 43 -1.10 14.00 26.86
C SER A 43 -2.45 13.30 27.09
N PRO A 44 -2.53 12.36 28.05
CA PRO A 44 -3.76 11.64 28.40
C PRO A 44 -4.98 12.57 28.52
N ASP A 45 -4.77 13.75 29.09
CA ASP A 45 -5.81 14.71 29.43
C ASP A 45 -6.13 15.74 28.35
N ALA A 46 -5.31 15.87 27.29
CA ALA A 46 -5.49 16.92 26.28
C ALA A 46 -6.77 16.76 25.44
N CYS A 47 -7.27 15.54 25.29
CA CYS A 47 -8.41 15.22 24.41
C CYS A 47 -9.22 14.04 24.94
N PRO A 48 -10.04 14.21 26.00
CA PRO A 48 -10.79 13.11 26.62
C PRO A 48 -11.81 12.44 25.68
N LEU A 49 -12.28 13.17 24.66
CA LEU A 49 -13.24 12.67 23.67
C LEU A 49 -12.60 11.83 22.54
N VAL A 50 -11.27 11.77 22.48
CA VAL A 50 -10.56 11.00 21.44
C VAL A 50 -10.40 9.56 21.90
N ASN A 51 -11.02 8.64 21.16
CA ASN A 51 -10.70 7.23 21.25
C ASN A 51 -9.36 6.99 20.53
N ARG A 52 -8.28 6.82 21.31
CA ARG A 52 -6.91 6.67 20.81
C ARG A 52 -6.72 5.43 19.93
N GLN A 53 -7.32 4.29 20.29
CA GLN A 53 -7.26 3.08 19.48
C GLN A 53 -7.97 3.29 18.13
N ARG A 54 -9.11 3.97 18.13
CA ARG A 54 -9.82 4.30 16.90
C ARG A 54 -9.07 5.34 16.06
N ALA A 55 -8.39 6.30 16.68
CA ALA A 55 -7.53 7.25 15.98
C ALA A 55 -6.35 6.54 15.32
N ALA A 56 -5.79 5.52 15.98
CA ALA A 56 -4.79 4.65 15.38
C ALA A 56 -5.37 3.85 14.20
N ASP A 57 -6.60 3.35 14.26
CA ASP A 57 -7.22 2.61 13.15
C ASP A 57 -7.68 3.50 11.97
N GLU A 58 -8.25 4.67 12.24
CA GLU A 58 -9.03 5.44 11.25
C GLU A 58 -8.68 6.93 11.14
N ILE A 59 -7.58 7.44 11.68
CA ILE A 59 -7.24 8.88 11.75
C ILE A 59 -8.35 9.79 12.32
N ALA A 60 -8.03 10.51 13.39
CA ALA A 60 -8.98 11.44 14.01
C ALA A 60 -8.74 12.88 13.54
N LEU A 61 -9.82 13.66 13.40
CA LEU A 61 -9.79 15.10 13.21
C LEU A 61 -10.57 15.73 14.37
N VAL A 62 -9.88 16.51 15.18
CA VAL A 62 -10.43 17.10 16.42
C VAL A 62 -10.69 18.58 16.19
N ASN A 63 -11.89 19.04 16.51
CA ASN A 63 -12.18 20.47 16.64
C ASN A 63 -11.60 20.96 17.97
N ARG A 64 -10.64 21.89 17.93
CA ARG A 64 -9.97 22.43 19.12
C ARG A 64 -10.88 23.31 19.99
N GLN A 65 -11.97 23.84 19.43
CA GLN A 65 -12.92 24.68 20.18
C GLN A 65 -14.01 23.86 20.87
N THR A 66 -14.58 22.88 20.18
CA THR A 66 -15.71 22.09 20.70
C THR A 66 -15.32 20.74 21.26
N GLY A 67 -14.10 20.26 20.98
CA GLY A 67 -13.66 18.89 21.28
C GLY A 67 -14.27 17.82 20.37
N GLU A 68 -15.12 18.20 19.41
CA GLU A 68 -15.78 17.26 18.49
C GLU A 68 -14.75 16.48 17.67
N VAL A 69 -14.89 15.16 17.63
CA VAL A 69 -13.96 14.28 16.90
C VAL A 69 -14.66 13.62 15.71
N THR A 70 -14.12 13.86 14.52
CA THR A 70 -14.46 13.09 13.31
C THR A 70 -13.39 12.02 13.08
N TYR A 71 -13.78 10.86 12.54
CA TYR A 71 -12.86 9.75 12.24
C TYR A 71 -12.96 9.33 10.77
N GLY A 72 -11.91 8.68 10.28
CA GLY A 72 -11.92 7.95 9.02
C GLY A 72 -11.90 8.86 7.80
N VAL A 73 -12.51 8.34 6.74
CA VAL A 73 -12.70 9.09 5.50
C VAL A 73 -13.45 10.40 5.70
N LYS A 74 -14.36 10.48 6.68
CA LYS A 74 -15.12 11.70 6.98
C LYS A 74 -14.20 12.83 7.45
N SER A 75 -13.13 12.52 8.19
CA SER A 75 -12.10 13.49 8.57
C SER A 75 -11.44 14.10 7.34
N LEU A 76 -11.05 13.25 6.37
CA LEU A 76 -10.42 13.69 5.13
C LEU A 76 -11.39 14.52 4.28
N PHE A 77 -12.64 14.10 4.19
CA PHE A 77 -13.69 14.83 3.47
C PHE A 77 -14.00 16.19 4.08
N LYS A 78 -13.93 16.33 5.42
CA LYS A 78 -14.10 17.63 6.09
C LYS A 78 -12.98 18.60 5.70
N VAL A 79 -11.73 18.14 5.68
CA VAL A 79 -10.56 18.95 5.26
C VAL A 79 -10.66 19.33 3.78
N LEU A 80 -10.87 18.33 2.91
CA LEU A 80 -10.91 18.53 1.46
C LEU A 80 -12.14 19.34 1.02
N GLY A 81 -13.31 19.07 1.60
CA GLY A 81 -14.56 19.78 1.28
C GLY A 81 -14.58 21.22 1.76
N ASN A 82 -13.82 21.57 2.81
CA ASN A 82 -13.58 22.96 3.18
C ASN A 82 -12.68 23.66 2.15
N SER A 83 -11.58 22.98 1.77
CA SER A 83 -10.56 23.52 0.88
C SER A 83 -11.08 23.73 -0.55
N TRP A 84 -11.91 22.80 -1.02
CA TRP A 84 -12.55 22.77 -2.34
C TRP A 84 -14.07 22.59 -2.20
N PRO A 85 -14.83 23.70 -2.08
CA PRO A 85 -16.27 23.64 -1.89
C PRO A 85 -17.04 22.91 -3.01
N VAL A 86 -16.49 22.88 -4.22
CA VAL A 86 -17.10 22.21 -5.40
C VAL A 86 -17.32 20.71 -5.15
N VAL A 87 -16.43 20.04 -4.41
CA VAL A 87 -16.56 18.60 -4.11
C VAL A 87 -17.39 18.29 -2.86
N LYS A 88 -17.89 19.32 -2.16
CA LYS A 88 -18.64 19.15 -0.91
C LYS A 88 -19.94 18.37 -1.11
N GLY A 89 -20.63 18.58 -2.25
CA GLY A 89 -21.84 17.82 -2.59
C GLY A 89 -21.57 16.32 -2.70
N LEU A 90 -20.47 15.95 -3.37
CA LEU A 90 -20.02 14.56 -3.50
C LEU A 90 -19.68 13.94 -2.14
N PHE A 91 -18.99 14.68 -1.27
CA PHE A 91 -18.60 14.21 0.06
C PHE A 91 -19.76 14.08 1.06
N ASN A 92 -20.93 14.62 0.73
CA ASN A 92 -22.16 14.43 1.50
C ASN A 92 -23.07 13.35 0.91
N PHE A 93 -22.79 12.85 -0.30
CA PHE A 93 -23.59 11.83 -0.94
C PHE A 93 -23.34 10.45 -0.28
N THR A 94 -24.33 9.96 0.47
CA THR A 94 -24.20 8.77 1.33
C THR A 94 -23.63 7.52 0.63
N PRO A 95 -24.07 7.15 -0.59
CA PRO A 95 -23.50 6.00 -1.29
C PRO A 95 -22.00 6.17 -1.60
N PHE A 96 -21.58 7.38 -1.98
CA PHE A 96 -20.17 7.68 -2.23
C PHE A 96 -19.36 7.63 -0.93
N VAL A 97 -19.87 8.22 0.15
CA VAL A 97 -19.23 8.15 1.48
C VAL A 97 -19.09 6.71 1.96
N TRP A 98 -20.12 5.89 1.77
CA TRP A 98 -20.10 4.47 2.11
C TRP A 98 -19.02 3.73 1.31
N LEU A 99 -18.97 3.92 -0.01
CA LEU A 99 -17.96 3.28 -0.86
C LEU A 99 -16.55 3.69 -0.45
N MET A 100 -16.31 5.00 -0.31
CA MET A 100 -15.01 5.54 0.07
C MET A 100 -14.60 5.15 1.50
N SER A 101 -15.56 4.89 2.40
CA SER A 101 -15.24 4.31 3.72
C SER A 101 -14.68 2.89 3.62
N LYS A 102 -15.15 2.08 2.65
CA LYS A 102 -14.60 0.74 2.39
C LYS A 102 -13.21 0.81 1.80
N VAL A 103 -12.99 1.69 0.81
CA VAL A 103 -11.68 1.95 0.21
C VAL A 103 -10.70 2.46 1.27
N TYR A 104 -11.13 3.40 2.09
CA TYR A 104 -10.33 3.93 3.18
C TYR A 104 -9.92 2.83 4.18
N ALA A 105 -10.88 2.02 4.64
CA ALA A 105 -10.58 0.92 5.57
C ALA A 105 -9.62 -0.11 4.94
N PHE A 106 -9.81 -0.42 3.65
CA PHE A 106 -8.91 -1.31 2.91
C PHE A 106 -7.47 -0.81 2.91
N ILE A 107 -7.25 0.49 2.66
CA ILE A 107 -5.91 1.09 2.72
C ILE A 107 -5.40 1.16 4.17
N SER A 108 -6.22 1.65 5.11
CA SER A 108 -5.77 1.87 6.48
C SER A 108 -5.32 0.59 7.17
N TYR A 109 -6.08 -0.50 7.04
CA TYR A 109 -5.73 -1.80 7.64
C TYR A 109 -4.54 -2.51 6.95
N ASN A 110 -4.11 -2.02 5.78
CA ASN A 110 -2.94 -2.52 5.08
C ASN A 110 -1.77 -1.52 5.04
N ARG A 111 -1.89 -0.35 5.67
CA ARG A 111 -0.89 0.73 5.55
C ARG A 111 0.51 0.31 5.96
N ARG A 112 0.64 -0.57 6.97
CA ARG A 112 1.94 -1.09 7.46
C ARG A 112 2.63 -2.03 6.46
N VAL A 113 1.88 -2.67 5.56
CA VAL A 113 2.51 -3.44 4.47
C VAL A 113 2.65 -2.64 3.19
N ILE A 114 1.80 -1.62 2.99
CA ILE A 114 1.99 -0.70 1.87
C ILE A 114 3.27 0.12 2.08
N ILE A 115 3.42 0.73 3.25
CA ILE A 115 4.63 1.46 3.66
C ILE A 115 5.02 0.99 5.07
N PRO A 116 6.07 0.16 5.19
CA PRO A 116 6.52 -0.35 6.48
C PRO A 116 7.02 0.79 7.37
N ALA A 117 6.75 0.66 8.67
CA ALA A 117 7.32 1.51 9.70
C ALA A 117 8.71 0.99 10.09
N ASN A 118 9.59 1.89 10.53
CA ASN A 118 10.93 1.52 10.99
C ASN A 118 10.95 1.11 12.48
N THR A 119 9.94 1.50 13.25
CA THR A 119 9.82 1.25 14.69
C THR A 119 8.37 0.97 15.06
N GLU A 120 8.16 0.23 16.16
CA GLU A 120 6.86 -0.06 16.75
C GLU A 120 6.94 0.11 18.28
N ASN A 121 7.22 1.34 18.71
CA ASN A 121 7.54 1.64 20.11
C ASN A 121 6.35 2.17 20.91
N TYR A 122 5.22 2.45 20.23
CA TYR A 122 4.06 3.06 20.87
C TYR A 122 2.97 2.04 21.20
N ILE A 123 2.26 2.32 22.29
CA ILE A 123 1.18 1.48 22.86
C ILE A 123 0.05 1.26 21.84
N TYR A 124 -0.37 2.32 21.14
CA TYR A 124 -1.48 2.26 20.19
C TYR A 124 -0.97 1.97 18.78
N GLN A 125 -1.12 0.71 18.39
CA GLN A 125 -0.82 0.22 17.03
C GLN A 125 -2.12 -0.02 16.24
N PRO A 126 -2.13 0.18 14.92
CA PRO A 126 -3.26 -0.17 14.08
C PRO A 126 -3.63 -1.65 14.23
N THR A 127 -4.92 -1.90 14.41
CA THR A 127 -5.46 -3.23 14.62
C THR A 127 -5.30 -4.09 13.37
N PHE A 128 -4.69 -5.26 13.49
CA PHE A 128 -4.64 -6.21 12.38
C PHE A 128 -6.03 -6.80 12.10
N LYS A 129 -6.47 -6.76 10.84
CA LYS A 129 -7.74 -7.36 10.40
C LYS A 129 -7.52 -8.28 9.21
N LEU A 130 -7.61 -9.59 9.46
CA LEU A 130 -7.36 -10.63 8.47
C LEU A 130 -8.18 -10.47 7.18
N ARG A 131 -9.47 -10.12 7.29
CA ARG A 131 -10.35 -9.90 6.13
C ARG A 131 -9.79 -8.87 5.13
N TYR A 132 -9.21 -7.77 5.63
CA TYR A 132 -8.63 -6.74 4.78
C TYR A 132 -7.27 -7.15 4.23
N ARG A 133 -6.53 -7.99 4.96
CA ARG A 133 -5.27 -8.55 4.46
C ARG A 133 -5.51 -9.51 3.30
N ILE A 134 -6.48 -10.42 3.44
CA ILE A 134 -6.86 -11.34 2.36
C ILE A 134 -7.34 -10.55 1.13
N ALA A 135 -8.24 -9.59 1.33
CA ALA A 135 -8.69 -8.72 0.25
C ALA A 135 -7.52 -8.00 -0.45
N TYR A 136 -6.52 -7.54 0.31
CA TYR A 136 -5.34 -6.88 -0.23
C TYR A 136 -4.46 -7.82 -1.05
N LEU A 137 -4.21 -9.03 -0.56
CA LEU A 137 -3.45 -10.05 -1.28
C LEU A 137 -4.14 -10.43 -2.60
N LEU A 138 -5.45 -10.65 -2.57
CA LEU A 138 -6.23 -10.94 -3.79
C LEU A 138 -6.18 -9.77 -4.77
N PHE A 139 -6.48 -8.55 -4.31
CA PHE A 139 -6.45 -7.35 -5.15
C PHE A 139 -5.09 -7.15 -5.83
N THR A 140 -4.01 -7.16 -5.04
CA THR A 140 -2.65 -6.97 -5.57
C THR A 140 -2.24 -8.12 -6.48
N TRP A 141 -2.64 -9.36 -6.19
CA TRP A 141 -2.38 -10.52 -7.03
C TRP A 141 -3.04 -10.39 -8.40
N PHE A 142 -4.35 -10.15 -8.44
CA PHE A 142 -5.08 -10.09 -9.71
C PHE A 142 -4.61 -8.94 -10.60
N ILE A 143 -4.36 -7.75 -10.03
CA ILE A 143 -3.87 -6.61 -10.81
C ILE A 143 -2.44 -6.83 -11.29
N THR A 144 -1.55 -7.34 -10.42
CA THR A 144 -0.16 -7.64 -10.81
C THR A 144 -0.13 -8.66 -11.95
N ALA A 145 -0.89 -9.74 -11.83
CA ALA A 145 -0.97 -10.77 -12.86
C ALA A 145 -1.57 -10.23 -14.17
N ALA A 146 -2.63 -9.42 -14.11
CA ALA A 146 -3.22 -8.81 -15.30
C ALA A 146 -2.21 -7.91 -16.05
N ILE A 147 -1.46 -7.08 -15.33
CA ILE A 147 -0.44 -6.23 -15.95
C ILE A 147 0.69 -7.09 -16.53
N LEU A 148 1.16 -8.10 -15.81
CA LEU A 148 2.21 -9.00 -16.30
C LEU A 148 1.78 -9.80 -17.53
N THR A 149 0.52 -10.25 -17.60
CA THR A 149 -0.01 -10.93 -18.80
C THR A 149 0.06 -10.02 -20.03
N ASN A 150 -0.27 -8.74 -19.88
CA ASN A 150 -0.15 -7.77 -20.97
C ASN A 150 1.31 -7.41 -21.26
N TYR A 151 2.17 -7.35 -20.25
CA TYR A 151 3.59 -7.08 -20.45
C TYR A 151 4.32 -8.26 -21.12
N ALA A 152 3.89 -9.49 -20.87
CA ALA A 152 4.51 -10.70 -21.43
C ALA A 152 4.45 -10.74 -22.97
N THR A 153 3.44 -10.14 -23.59
CA THR A 153 3.36 -10.06 -25.06
C THR A 153 4.45 -9.16 -25.64
N LEU A 154 4.88 -8.13 -24.89
CA LEU A 154 5.99 -7.25 -25.28
C LEU A 154 7.35 -7.94 -25.22
N LEU A 155 7.44 -9.07 -24.51
CA LEU A 155 8.64 -9.91 -24.42
C LEU A 155 8.71 -10.98 -25.51
N GLN A 156 7.78 -10.97 -26.47
CA GLN A 156 7.77 -11.92 -27.58
C GLN A 156 9.11 -11.89 -28.33
N GLY A 157 9.67 -13.08 -28.56
CA GLY A 157 11.01 -13.25 -29.16
C GLY A 157 12.14 -13.37 -28.14
N MET A 158 11.91 -13.03 -26.87
CA MET A 158 12.86 -13.24 -25.77
C MET A 158 12.41 -14.35 -24.82
N VAL A 159 11.09 -14.47 -24.60
CA VAL A 159 10.48 -15.51 -23.75
C VAL A 159 9.22 -16.04 -24.44
N PRO A 160 8.90 -17.34 -24.35
CA PRO A 160 7.65 -17.89 -24.88
C PRO A 160 6.42 -17.16 -24.33
N ILE A 161 5.43 -16.92 -25.20
CA ILE A 161 4.12 -16.39 -24.79
C ILE A 161 3.34 -17.54 -24.14
N GLY A 162 2.82 -17.29 -22.93
CA GLY A 162 2.02 -18.26 -22.18
C GLY A 162 0.53 -18.11 -22.41
N SER A 163 -0.24 -19.01 -21.80
CA SER A 163 -1.70 -18.85 -21.73
C SER A 163 -2.10 -17.62 -20.91
N ALA A 164 -3.34 -17.15 -21.08
CA ALA A 164 -3.89 -16.02 -20.33
C ALA A 164 -3.81 -16.18 -18.79
N TYR A 165 -3.72 -17.42 -18.31
CA TYR A 165 -3.66 -17.75 -16.89
C TYR A 165 -2.23 -17.93 -16.35
N ARG A 166 -1.20 -17.99 -17.20
CA ARG A 166 0.18 -18.30 -16.77
C ARG A 166 0.65 -17.35 -15.67
N GLU A 167 0.54 -16.05 -15.88
CA GLU A 167 1.03 -15.06 -14.90
C GLU A 167 0.20 -15.06 -13.60
N TYR A 168 -1.09 -15.41 -13.67
CA TYR A 168 -1.92 -15.61 -12.48
C TYR A 168 -1.43 -16.80 -11.65
N LEU A 169 -1.12 -17.92 -12.30
CA LEU A 169 -0.59 -19.12 -11.64
C LEU A 169 0.81 -18.87 -11.06
N ILE A 170 1.67 -18.15 -11.77
CA ILE A 170 3.00 -17.78 -11.28
C ILE A 170 2.90 -16.87 -10.06
N CYS A 171 2.07 -15.82 -10.12
CA CYS A 171 1.93 -14.89 -9.00
C CYS A 171 1.24 -15.57 -7.80
N GLY A 172 0.20 -16.37 -8.03
CA GLY A 172 -0.51 -17.10 -6.98
C GLY A 172 0.36 -18.18 -6.36
N GLY A 173 1.08 -18.93 -7.19
CA GLY A 173 2.05 -19.92 -6.76
C GLY A 173 3.16 -19.29 -5.92
N GLN A 174 3.65 -18.10 -6.27
CA GLN A 174 4.63 -17.37 -5.44
C GLN A 174 4.05 -17.04 -4.06
N ILE A 175 2.80 -16.58 -3.96
CA ILE A 175 2.14 -16.30 -2.67
C ILE A 175 2.06 -17.57 -1.81
N LEU A 176 1.66 -18.70 -2.40
CA LEU A 176 1.56 -19.97 -1.69
C LEU A 176 2.93 -20.48 -1.25
N PHE A 177 3.89 -20.51 -2.17
CA PHE A 177 5.26 -20.95 -1.92
C PHE A 177 5.91 -20.15 -0.79
N GLN A 178 5.86 -18.83 -0.90
CA GLN A 178 6.37 -17.91 0.12
C GLN A 178 5.58 -18.00 1.43
N GLY A 179 4.27 -18.24 1.35
CA GLY A 179 3.39 -18.50 2.49
C GLY A 179 3.80 -19.73 3.29
N ILE A 180 4.23 -20.81 2.62
CA ILE A 180 4.73 -22.01 3.27
C ILE A 180 6.04 -21.70 4.00
N PHE A 181 7.05 -21.14 3.31
CA PHE A 181 8.36 -20.86 3.91
C PHE A 181 8.29 -19.89 5.08
N ILE A 182 7.51 -18.80 4.98
CA ILE A 182 7.36 -17.88 6.11
C ILE A 182 6.61 -18.52 7.28
N SER A 183 5.67 -19.44 7.03
CA SER A 183 4.99 -20.15 8.10
C SER A 183 5.93 -21.08 8.87
N LEU A 184 6.86 -21.72 8.16
CA LEU A 184 7.84 -22.62 8.76
C LEU A 184 8.93 -21.87 9.54
N LEU A 185 9.43 -20.75 8.99
CA LEU A 185 10.55 -20.02 9.58
C LEU A 185 10.12 -18.94 10.57
N PHE A 186 9.00 -18.26 10.32
CA PHE A 186 8.56 -17.07 11.05
C PHE A 186 7.02 -16.93 11.10
N ASN A 187 6.28 -17.97 11.55
CA ASN A 187 4.81 -18.02 11.50
C ASN A 187 4.09 -16.74 11.97
N LYS A 188 4.57 -16.12 13.06
CA LYS A 188 4.00 -14.88 13.62
C LYS A 188 4.03 -13.69 12.64
N LYS A 189 4.98 -13.67 11.69
CA LYS A 189 5.18 -12.60 10.69
C LYS A 189 4.58 -12.93 9.33
N ARG A 190 3.93 -14.09 9.17
CA ARG A 190 3.38 -14.57 7.87
C ARG A 190 2.56 -13.52 7.14
N TRP A 191 1.54 -12.96 7.79
CA TRP A 191 0.61 -12.06 7.13
C TRP A 191 1.23 -10.70 6.82
N GLU A 192 2.16 -10.25 7.65
CA GLU A 192 2.95 -9.04 7.45
C GLU A 192 3.89 -9.20 6.25
N TYR A 193 4.63 -10.31 6.20
CA TYR A 193 5.55 -10.63 5.12
C TYR A 193 4.81 -10.79 3.77
N LEU A 194 3.75 -11.60 3.72
CA LEU A 194 2.97 -11.79 2.48
C LEU A 194 2.41 -10.46 1.97
N GLY A 195 1.93 -9.60 2.87
CA GLY A 195 1.49 -8.25 2.50
C GLY A 195 2.62 -7.43 1.89
N ASN A 196 3.80 -7.39 2.55
CA ASN A 196 4.96 -6.64 2.06
C ASN A 196 5.46 -7.15 0.70
N MET A 197 5.57 -8.47 0.54
CA MET A 197 5.99 -9.11 -0.72
C MET A 197 5.02 -8.77 -1.86
N MET A 198 3.71 -8.79 -1.58
CA MET A 198 2.71 -8.44 -2.58
C MET A 198 2.66 -6.94 -2.86
N THR A 199 2.94 -6.08 -1.89
CA THR A 199 3.13 -4.64 -2.13
C THR A 199 4.31 -4.40 -3.08
N ILE A 200 5.42 -5.11 -2.91
CA ILE A 200 6.58 -4.99 -3.81
C ILE A 200 6.21 -5.43 -5.24
N SER A 201 5.54 -6.59 -5.36
CA SER A 201 5.10 -7.11 -6.66
C SER A 201 4.10 -6.18 -7.35
N PHE A 202 3.18 -5.61 -6.58
CA PHE A 202 2.22 -4.63 -7.06
C PHE A 202 2.92 -3.33 -7.50
N GLY A 203 3.82 -2.78 -6.68
CA GLY A 203 4.61 -1.60 -7.04
C GLY A 203 5.42 -1.80 -8.31
N GLY A 204 6.07 -2.96 -8.46
CA GLY A 204 6.79 -3.31 -9.68
C GLY A 204 5.88 -3.38 -10.90
N SER A 205 4.72 -4.04 -10.82
CA SER A 205 3.78 -4.06 -11.94
C SER A 205 3.23 -2.67 -12.29
N LEU A 206 2.98 -1.80 -11.31
CA LEU A 206 2.61 -0.42 -11.57
C LEU A 206 3.70 0.38 -12.29
N LEU A 207 4.99 0.06 -12.08
CA LEU A 207 6.10 0.64 -12.86
C LEU A 207 6.16 0.10 -14.29
N LEU A 208 5.68 -1.12 -14.53
CA LEU A 208 5.55 -1.69 -15.89
C LEU A 208 4.35 -1.12 -16.66
N LEU A 209 3.28 -0.72 -15.96
CA LEU A 209 2.02 -0.30 -16.56
C LEU A 209 2.16 0.86 -17.58
N PRO A 210 2.92 1.95 -17.33
CA PRO A 210 3.11 3.00 -18.33
C PRO A 210 3.70 2.49 -19.65
N VAL A 211 4.63 1.54 -19.58
CA VAL A 211 5.24 0.91 -20.77
C VAL A 211 4.21 0.07 -21.52
N VAL A 212 3.34 -0.67 -20.81
CA VAL A 212 2.22 -1.38 -21.44
C VAL A 212 1.30 -0.40 -22.18
N LEU A 213 0.89 0.69 -21.53
CA LEU A 213 -0.05 1.67 -22.10
C LEU A 213 0.53 2.44 -23.30
N LEU A 214 1.84 2.67 -23.32
CA LEU A 214 2.54 3.39 -24.39
C LEU A 214 3.15 2.48 -25.46
N SER A 215 3.08 1.15 -25.29
CA SER A 215 3.73 0.19 -26.18
C SER A 215 3.31 0.31 -27.64
N THR A 216 2.05 0.68 -27.90
CA THR A 216 1.54 0.90 -29.26
C THR A 216 2.20 2.09 -29.96
N ALA A 217 2.63 3.10 -29.20
CA ALA A 217 3.36 4.27 -29.72
C ALA A 217 4.88 4.01 -29.82
N ILE A 218 5.43 3.21 -28.91
CA ILE A 218 6.86 2.87 -28.87
C ILE A 218 7.23 1.83 -29.94
N GLY A 219 6.29 0.96 -30.31
CA GLY A 219 6.51 -0.16 -31.23
C GLY A 219 7.09 -1.40 -30.54
N MET A 220 7.38 -2.43 -31.33
CA MET A 220 7.84 -3.74 -30.85
C MET A 220 9.37 -3.77 -30.72
N HIS A 221 9.90 -3.52 -29.52
CA HIS A 221 11.33 -3.61 -29.22
C HIS A 221 11.61 -4.59 -28.06
N PRO A 222 11.65 -5.92 -28.31
CA PRO A 222 11.73 -6.93 -27.26
C PRO A 222 12.92 -6.76 -26.32
N VAL A 223 14.09 -6.40 -26.83
CA VAL A 223 15.30 -6.18 -26.01
C VAL A 223 15.10 -5.01 -25.04
N PHE A 224 14.50 -3.90 -25.48
CA PHE A 224 14.18 -2.77 -24.62
C PHE A 224 13.21 -3.18 -23.49
N TYR A 225 12.15 -3.90 -23.83
CA TYR A 225 11.18 -4.39 -22.85
C TYR A 225 11.79 -5.40 -21.87
N THR A 226 12.71 -6.25 -22.32
CA THR A 226 13.46 -7.16 -21.44
C THR A 226 14.35 -6.39 -20.47
N LEU A 227 15.14 -5.41 -20.96
CA LEU A 227 16.01 -4.60 -20.10
C LEU A 227 15.21 -3.79 -19.07
N TYR A 228 14.08 -3.22 -19.49
CA TYR A 228 13.19 -2.50 -18.57
C TYR A 228 12.57 -3.44 -17.52
N PHE A 229 12.15 -4.64 -17.92
CA PHE A 229 11.67 -5.65 -16.98
C PHE A 229 12.75 -6.05 -15.96
N LEU A 230 13.98 -6.28 -16.41
CA LEU A 230 15.12 -6.61 -15.53
C LEU A 230 15.45 -5.47 -14.57
N LEU A 231 15.38 -4.21 -15.01
CA LEU A 231 15.54 -3.05 -14.15
C LEU A 231 14.48 -3.04 -13.04
N VAL A 232 13.21 -3.19 -13.40
CA VAL A 232 12.10 -3.22 -12.42
C VAL A 232 12.23 -4.42 -11.48
N ALA A 233 12.56 -5.62 -12.00
CA ALA A 233 12.80 -6.81 -11.18
C ALA A 233 13.98 -6.62 -10.20
N GLY A 234 15.05 -5.96 -10.64
CA GLY A 234 16.18 -5.59 -9.79
C GLY A 234 15.78 -4.63 -8.67
N LEU A 235 15.01 -3.57 -8.97
CA LEU A 235 14.47 -2.65 -7.96
C LEU A 235 13.55 -3.36 -6.96
N MET A 236 12.69 -4.26 -7.44
CA MET A 236 11.84 -5.10 -6.59
C MET A 236 12.67 -5.97 -5.65
N PHE A 237 13.75 -6.58 -6.15
CA PHE A 237 14.63 -7.43 -5.37
C PHE A 237 15.34 -6.64 -4.26
N LEU A 238 15.87 -5.45 -4.58
CA LEU A 238 16.47 -4.55 -3.59
C LEU A 238 15.47 -4.10 -2.52
N GLU A 239 14.24 -3.76 -2.93
CA GLU A 239 13.18 -3.39 -1.99
C GLU A 239 12.77 -4.58 -1.11
N HIS A 240 12.76 -5.80 -1.65
CA HIS A 240 12.51 -7.01 -0.86
C HIS A 240 13.55 -7.21 0.22
N ILE A 241 14.84 -7.09 -0.10
CA ILE A 241 15.93 -7.15 0.88
C ILE A 241 15.75 -6.07 1.95
N ARG A 242 15.47 -4.83 1.55
CA ARG A 242 15.26 -3.71 2.47
C ARG A 242 14.11 -4.00 3.45
N ARG A 243 12.96 -4.47 2.96
CA ARG A 243 11.79 -4.76 3.79
C ARG A 243 12.01 -5.99 4.68
N SER A 244 12.66 -7.03 4.19
CA SER A 244 13.03 -8.20 5.00
C SER A 244 13.99 -7.84 6.13
N LYS A 245 14.89 -6.87 5.92
CA LYS A 245 15.74 -6.31 6.97
C LYS A 245 14.94 -5.54 8.02
N ILE A 246 14.00 -4.67 7.60
CA ILE A 246 13.11 -3.94 8.52
C ILE A 246 12.27 -4.91 9.36
N MET A 247 11.74 -5.97 8.75
CA MET A 247 10.99 -7.01 9.46
C MET A 247 11.87 -7.93 10.30
N GLY A 248 13.20 -7.83 10.25
CA GLY A 248 14.10 -8.70 11.02
C GLY A 248 13.98 -10.20 10.69
N ILE A 249 13.71 -10.55 9.42
CA ILE A 249 13.61 -11.96 8.95
C ILE A 249 14.83 -12.41 8.12
N GLY A 250 15.83 -11.53 7.95
CA GLY A 250 17.06 -11.82 7.22
C GLY A 250 16.84 -12.04 5.72
N TRP A 251 17.68 -12.87 5.10
CA TRP A 251 17.73 -13.02 3.63
C TRP A 251 17.04 -14.29 3.13
N TRP A 252 16.69 -15.22 4.01
CA TRP A 252 16.13 -16.53 3.65
C TRP A 252 14.94 -16.44 2.69
N LEU A 253 14.01 -15.55 3.00
CA LEU A 253 12.81 -15.37 2.19
C LEU A 253 13.09 -14.71 0.84
N THR A 254 14.15 -13.89 0.74
CA THR A 254 14.61 -13.34 -0.53
C THR A 254 15.21 -14.44 -1.40
N ILE A 255 15.99 -15.35 -0.81
CA ILE A 255 16.59 -16.49 -1.51
C ILE A 255 15.48 -17.40 -2.05
N THR A 256 14.50 -17.78 -1.22
CA THR A 256 13.40 -18.63 -1.70
C THR A 256 12.55 -17.91 -2.76
N TRP A 257 12.41 -16.58 -2.68
CA TRP A 257 11.69 -15.79 -3.69
C TRP A 257 12.41 -15.85 -5.04
N ALA A 258 13.74 -15.70 -5.04
CA ALA A 258 14.57 -15.82 -6.23
C ALA A 258 14.57 -17.24 -6.80
N ILE A 259 14.68 -18.26 -5.95
CA ILE A 259 14.62 -19.68 -6.36
C ILE A 259 13.31 -19.98 -7.08
N TYR A 260 12.17 -19.54 -6.53
CA TYR A 260 10.87 -19.72 -7.19
C TYR A 260 10.86 -19.07 -8.58
N ARG A 261 11.35 -17.83 -8.71
CA ARG A 261 11.38 -17.12 -9.99
C ARG A 261 12.32 -17.77 -11.00
N ALA A 262 13.48 -18.25 -10.56
CA ALA A 262 14.42 -18.97 -11.42
C ALA A 262 13.86 -20.32 -11.88
N ALA A 263 13.22 -21.08 -10.97
CA ALA A 263 12.57 -22.35 -11.30
C ALA A 263 11.43 -22.16 -12.31
N VAL A 264 10.59 -21.14 -12.12
CA VAL A 264 9.53 -20.78 -13.08
C VAL A 264 10.11 -20.38 -14.42
N LEU A 265 11.17 -19.55 -14.45
CA LEU A 265 11.81 -19.17 -15.70
C LEU A 265 12.38 -20.40 -16.43
N GLY A 266 13.05 -21.30 -15.71
CA GLY A 266 13.51 -22.57 -16.28
C GLY A 266 12.35 -23.40 -16.84
N ALA A 267 11.25 -23.52 -16.11
CA ALA A 267 10.05 -24.21 -16.60
C ALA A 267 9.51 -23.56 -17.88
N ILE A 268 9.43 -22.23 -17.95
CA ILE A 268 8.94 -21.51 -19.15
C ILE A 268 9.85 -21.73 -20.37
N LEU A 269 11.16 -21.91 -20.18
CA LEU A 269 12.12 -22.04 -21.27
C LEU A 269 12.30 -23.48 -21.78
N TYR A 270 12.08 -24.48 -20.93
CA TYR A 270 12.42 -25.88 -21.22
C TYR A 270 11.22 -26.84 -21.22
N ILE A 271 10.05 -26.40 -20.76
CA ILE A 271 8.81 -27.20 -20.72
C ILE A 271 7.75 -26.50 -21.57
#